data_AF-T0M405-F1
#
_entry.id   AF-T0M405-F1
#
_cell.length_a   1.000
_cell.length_b   1.000
_cell.length_c   1.000
_cell.angle_alpha   90.00
_cell.angle_beta   90.00
_cell.angle_gamma   90.00
#
_symmetry.space_group_name_H-M   'P 1'
#
loop_
_entity.id
_entity.type
_entity.pdbx_description
1 polymer ?
#
loop_
_entity_poly.entity_id
_entity_poly.type
_entity_poly.pdbx_seq_one_letter_code
_entity_poly.pdbx_strand_id
1 'polypeptide(L)'
;MMEAFSRPRRKHGRVAVVSVAGLFALLVAILLIPVSLVGAVITSWIIFCIVLSILWRAQFVSPQKIQNEILAIADVKLTWHEDESGRGWQKDRETIYEGKMDINEYLERKGHNRIIAVMGASRSGKSQLVYKLIQSLSEEKKIIFMFKATDDYTRLGYPTLYIHKAVPNVFISPEAVARAFITAFPISASMQGITASTVRGQVKQIAEKSKNWQDFKKILEDMLKSESESITKGALKFIQNNLPIIYRENVLNYELPNTCVVDFEGSENTEVDMQFFKFYAEFLLNQLSKEVWNKRQNTLFVIDEAHLLTKSGFSIIPEMSALIGAKGSMILASQRIADLRGQALDNCKTQFSFKQSGKENLDEVSAISDLFHQVVAQMLSTYEFTDIGQDRPDQYVIIYRLQNPKPKLYSVKEITINNNDSKGKGSSEEERKEDIDYQK
;
A
#
# COMPACT_ATOMS: atom_id res chain seq x y z
N MET A 1 21.69 -10.38 4.02
CA MET A 1 20.47 -9.88 4.71
C MET A 1 20.83 -9.11 5.99
N MET A 2 21.67 -9.65 6.89
CA MET A 2 22.05 -8.98 8.16
C MET A 2 22.73 -7.60 8.04
N GLU A 3 23.28 -7.23 6.88
CA GLU A 3 23.97 -5.94 6.66
C GLU A 3 23.03 -4.74 6.46
N ALA A 4 21.73 -4.94 6.17
CA ALA A 4 20.76 -3.82 6.03
C ALA A 4 20.22 -3.32 7.38
N PHE A 5 20.63 -3.95 8.48
CA PHE A 5 20.11 -3.62 9.79
C PHE A 5 21.17 -2.83 10.55
N SER A 6 20.89 -1.56 10.82
CA SER A 6 21.70 -0.81 11.76
C SER A 6 21.49 -1.42 13.15
N ARG A 7 22.49 -2.12 13.69
CA ARG A 7 22.43 -2.70 15.03
C ARG A 7 22.31 -1.58 16.06
N PRO A 8 21.27 -1.53 16.91
CA PRO A 8 21.28 -0.63 18.04
C PRO A 8 22.45 -1.00 18.96
N ARG A 9 23.12 0.00 19.54
CA ARG A 9 24.18 -0.21 20.53
C ARG A 9 23.66 -1.12 21.64
N ARG A 10 24.38 -2.21 21.94
CA ARG A 10 24.02 -3.17 23.00
C ARG A 10 23.74 -2.43 24.30
N LYS A 11 22.50 -2.48 24.79
CA LYS A 11 22.14 -1.98 26.13
C LYS A 11 22.82 -2.86 27.16
N HIS A 12 23.60 -2.26 28.06
CA HIS A 12 24.25 -2.98 29.15
C HIS A 12 23.24 -3.18 30.29
N GLY A 13 23.31 -4.31 30.99
CA GLY A 13 22.42 -4.58 32.13
C GLY A 13 22.57 -3.51 33.23
N ARG A 14 21.52 -3.28 34.02
CA ARG A 14 21.51 -2.27 35.12
C ARG A 14 22.70 -2.45 36.07
N VAL A 15 23.07 -3.70 36.36
CA VAL A 15 24.22 -4.05 37.19
C VAL A 15 25.52 -3.55 36.57
N ALA A 16 25.72 -3.75 35.27
CA ALA A 16 26.93 -3.29 34.58
C ALA A 16 27.07 -1.76 34.60
N VAL A 17 25.95 -1.02 34.45
CA VAL A 17 25.95 0.45 34.51
C VAL A 17 26.34 0.95 35.91
N VAL A 18 25.81 0.32 36.96
CA VAL A 18 26.17 0.65 38.36
C VAL A 18 27.62 0.30 38.66
N SER A 19 28.10 -0.86 38.19
CA SER A 19 29.50 -1.28 38.38
C SER A 19 30.50 -0.33 37.70
N VAL A 20 30.20 0.14 36.49
CA VAL A 20 31.05 1.11 35.78
C VAL A 20 31.08 2.45 36.51
N ALA A 21 29.93 2.96 36.97
CA ALA A 21 29.89 4.18 37.77
C ALA A 21 30.68 4.04 39.09
N GLY A 22 30.59 2.88 39.75
CA GLY A 22 31.35 2.56 40.95
C GLY A 22 32.87 2.52 40.72
N LEU A 23 33.31 2.00 39.57
CA LEU A 23 34.72 1.99 39.17
C LEU A 23 35.30 3.40 39.02
N PHE A 24 34.55 4.32 38.41
CA PHE A 24 34.94 5.72 38.31
C PHE A 24 35.04 6.39 39.69
N ALA A 25 34.07 6.11 40.57
CA ALA A 25 34.07 6.64 41.93
C ALA A 25 35.27 6.13 42.75
N LEU A 26 35.60 4.84 42.62
CA LEU A 26 36.73 4.21 43.30
C LEU A 26 38.08 4.78 42.84
N LEU A 27 38.25 5.00 41.53
CA LEU A 27 39.44 5.65 40.97
C LEU A 27 39.68 7.04 41.56
N VAL A 28 38.61 7.84 41.70
CA VAL A 28 38.72 9.19 42.27
C VAL A 28 38.97 9.14 43.78
N ALA A 29 38.38 8.20 44.50
CA ALA A 29 38.66 8.00 45.92
C ALA A 29 40.15 7.69 46.15
N ILE A 30 40.72 6.76 45.38
CA ILE A 30 42.15 6.37 45.48
C ILE A 30 43.08 7.56 45.27
N LEU A 31 42.76 8.44 44.31
CA LEU A 31 43.55 9.64 44.02
C LEU A 31 43.47 10.72 45.11
N LEU A 32 42.36 10.80 45.83
CA LEU A 32 42.09 11.87 46.81
C LEU A 32 42.37 11.47 48.27
N ILE A 33 42.46 10.17 48.57
CA ILE A 33 42.82 9.65 49.91
C ILE A 33 44.09 10.31 50.49
N PRO A 34 45.18 10.51 49.71
CA PRO A 34 46.40 11.15 50.23
C PRO A 34 46.21 12.62 50.65
N VAL A 35 45.17 13.28 50.17
CA VAL A 35 44.89 14.70 50.41
C VAL A 35 43.91 14.88 51.56
N SER A 36 42.81 14.13 51.56
CA SER A 36 41.81 14.16 52.62
C SER A 36 40.90 12.95 52.52
N LEU A 37 40.81 12.16 53.60
CA LEU A 37 39.91 11.01 53.66
C LEU A 37 38.44 11.43 53.50
N VAL A 38 38.02 12.49 54.20
CA VAL A 38 36.65 13.00 54.16
C VAL A 38 36.34 13.63 52.79
N GLY A 39 37.28 14.40 52.24
CA GLY A 39 37.15 14.99 50.91
C GLY A 39 37.07 13.93 49.81
N ALA A 40 37.84 12.84 49.92
CA ALA A 40 37.82 11.72 48.98
C ALA A 40 36.46 11.03 48.95
N VAL A 41 35.85 10.77 50.12
CA VAL A 41 34.54 10.11 50.21
C VAL A 41 33.43 10.98 49.61
N ILE A 42 33.38 12.27 49.97
CA ILE A 42 32.35 13.19 49.46
C ILE A 42 32.48 13.36 47.94
N THR A 43 33.70 13.59 47.45
CA THR A 43 33.95 13.83 46.02
C THR A 43 33.69 12.57 45.19
N SER A 44 34.09 11.39 45.69
CA SER A 44 33.81 10.10 45.07
C SER A 44 32.30 9.83 44.95
N TRP A 45 31.53 10.14 46.00
CA TRP A 45 30.07 9.99 45.99
C TRP A 45 29.39 10.94 44.99
N ILE A 46 29.82 12.19 44.91
CA ILE A 46 29.31 13.16 43.93
C ILE A 46 29.57 12.66 42.50
N ILE A 47 30.79 12.20 42.22
CA ILE A 47 31.17 11.67 40.90
C ILE A 47 30.40 10.40 40.57
N PHE A 48 30.22 9.50 41.54
CA PHE A 48 29.36 8.33 41.38
C PHE A 48 27.96 8.74 40.92
N CYS A 49 27.31 9.68 41.61
CA CYS A 49 25.97 10.14 41.25
C CYS A 49 25.92 10.81 39.87
N ILE A 50 26.93 11.61 39.50
CA ILE A 50 27.00 12.27 38.19
C ILE A 50 27.19 11.23 37.07
N VAL A 51 28.19 10.35 37.19
CA VAL A 51 28.48 9.32 36.19
C VAL A 51 27.33 8.34 36.08
N LEU A 52 26.74 7.92 37.20
CA LEU A 52 25.55 7.08 37.21
C LEU A 52 24.40 7.78 36.50
N SER A 53 24.12 9.06 36.79
CA SER A 53 23.05 9.81 36.14
C SER A 53 23.26 9.94 34.62
N ILE A 54 24.49 10.21 34.16
CA ILE A 54 24.83 10.31 32.74
C ILE A 54 24.69 8.95 32.05
N LEU A 55 25.29 7.90 32.60
CA LEU A 55 25.22 6.54 32.03
C LEU A 55 23.79 6.00 32.06
N TRP A 56 23.05 6.26 33.14
CA TRP A 56 21.65 5.88 33.27
C TRP A 56 20.79 6.62 32.26
N ARG A 57 21.04 7.92 32.06
CA ARG A 57 20.32 8.68 31.03
C ARG A 57 20.64 8.19 29.62
N ALA A 58 21.91 7.92 29.32
CA ALA A 58 22.35 7.43 28.02
C ALA A 58 21.83 6.00 27.71
N GLN A 59 21.76 5.12 28.71
CA GLN A 59 21.33 3.72 28.53
C GLN A 59 19.82 3.51 28.68
N PHE A 60 19.16 4.28 29.55
CA PHE A 60 17.78 4.03 29.97
C PHE A 60 16.82 5.20 29.77
N VAL A 61 17.28 6.46 29.71
CA VAL A 61 16.39 7.65 29.64
C VAL A 61 16.32 8.26 28.24
N SER A 62 17.22 7.91 27.32
CA SER A 62 17.05 8.22 25.90
C SER A 62 16.69 6.95 25.12
N PRO A 63 15.41 6.60 25.01
CA PRO A 63 14.95 6.25 23.69
C PRO A 63 14.92 7.57 22.92
N GLN A 64 15.76 7.74 21.89
CA GLN A 64 15.13 8.19 20.67
C GLN A 64 13.94 7.24 20.51
N LYS A 65 12.72 7.69 20.85
CA LYS A 65 11.53 6.87 20.68
C LYS A 65 11.51 6.64 19.19
N ILE A 66 12.00 5.49 18.75
CA ILE A 66 11.95 5.08 17.37
C ILE A 66 10.46 5.12 17.02
N GLN A 67 10.12 6.10 16.21
CA GLN A 67 8.75 6.45 15.85
C GLN A 67 8.65 6.33 14.35
N ASN A 68 7.60 5.64 13.91
CA ASN A 68 7.31 5.44 12.50
C ASN A 68 8.50 4.79 11.75
N GLU A 69 9.10 3.75 12.32
CA GLU A 69 10.15 2.95 11.66
C GLU A 69 9.77 1.47 11.63
N ILE A 70 10.24 0.80 10.58
CA ILE A 70 10.11 -0.65 10.45
C ILE A 70 11.31 -1.29 11.14
N LEU A 71 11.05 -2.16 12.11
CA LEU A 71 12.07 -2.87 12.87
C LEU A 71 11.96 -4.37 12.59
N ALA A 72 13.07 -5.02 12.26
CA ALA A 72 13.19 -6.47 12.39
C ALA A 72 13.30 -6.82 13.88
N ILE A 73 12.44 -7.73 14.37
CA ILE A 73 12.28 -8.01 15.80
C ILE A 73 12.49 -9.48 16.17
N ALA A 74 12.46 -10.39 15.20
CA ALA A 74 12.71 -11.81 15.42
C ALA A 74 13.06 -12.50 14.10
N ASP A 75 13.89 -13.54 14.20
CA ASP A 75 13.99 -14.56 13.15
C ASP A 75 13.28 -15.81 13.67
N VAL A 76 12.48 -16.41 12.81
CA VAL A 76 11.83 -17.69 13.07
C VAL A 76 12.54 -18.73 12.25
N LYS A 77 12.94 -19.83 12.90
CA LYS A 77 13.59 -20.97 12.25
C LYS A 77 12.90 -22.27 12.66
N LEU A 78 13.03 -23.26 11.80
CA LEU A 78 12.73 -24.64 12.16
C LEU A 78 13.98 -25.24 12.80
N THR A 79 13.91 -25.52 14.09
CA THR A 79 15.01 -26.08 14.87
C THR A 79 14.68 -27.50 15.28
N TRP A 80 15.65 -28.38 15.12
CA TRP A 80 15.50 -29.77 15.55
C TRP A 80 15.67 -29.83 17.06
N HIS A 81 14.69 -30.39 17.77
CA HIS A 81 14.81 -30.71 19.18
C HIS A 81 14.44 -32.18 19.39
N GLU A 82 15.29 -32.91 20.09
CA GLU A 82 14.96 -34.24 20.61
C GLU A 82 14.27 -34.07 21.96
N ASP A 83 13.00 -34.48 22.06
CA ASP A 83 12.29 -34.57 23.33
C ASP A 83 12.20 -36.03 23.81
N GLU A 84 11.75 -36.22 25.06
CA GLU A 84 11.63 -37.55 25.70
C GLU A 84 10.63 -38.49 24.99
N SER A 85 9.80 -37.98 24.07
CA SER A 85 8.81 -38.75 23.30
C SER A 85 9.27 -39.13 21.88
N GLY A 86 10.46 -38.66 21.47
CA GLY A 86 11.09 -38.98 20.18
C GLY A 86 11.54 -37.74 19.42
N ARG A 87 12.08 -37.96 18.22
CA ARG A 87 12.57 -36.88 17.34
C ARG A 87 11.41 -36.07 16.77
N GLY A 88 11.41 -34.75 17.01
CA GLY A 88 10.40 -33.83 16.49
C GLY A 88 10.98 -32.50 16.00
N TRP A 89 10.26 -31.82 15.12
CA TRP A 89 10.57 -30.43 14.77
C TRP A 89 9.96 -29.51 15.82
N GLN A 90 10.77 -28.68 16.48
CA GLN A 90 10.28 -27.60 17.33
C GLN A 90 10.57 -26.27 16.65
N LYS A 91 9.67 -25.30 16.82
CA LYS A 91 9.75 -24.02 16.11
C LYS A 91 10.16 -22.96 17.09
N ASP A 92 11.35 -22.42 16.92
CA ASP A 92 11.86 -21.38 17.82
C ASP A 92 11.72 -20.00 17.19
N ARG A 93 11.02 -19.12 17.90
CA ARG A 93 11.07 -17.68 17.66
C ARG A 93 12.29 -17.13 18.40
N GLU A 94 13.42 -17.04 17.72
CA GLU A 94 14.60 -16.39 18.27
C GLU A 94 14.44 -14.88 18.15
N THR A 95 14.26 -14.21 19.30
CA THR A 95 14.16 -12.75 19.34
C THR A 95 15.53 -12.16 19.05
N ILE A 96 15.75 -11.74 17.81
CA ILE A 96 16.92 -10.99 17.40
C ILE A 96 16.60 -9.51 17.61
N TYR A 97 17.38 -8.86 18.47
CA TYR A 97 17.39 -7.43 18.74
C TYR A 97 16.81 -6.51 17.63
N GLU A 98 16.08 -5.47 18.04
CA GLU A 98 15.43 -4.46 17.17
C GLU A 98 16.39 -3.82 16.13
N GLY A 99 16.47 -4.39 14.92
CA GLY A 99 17.24 -3.84 13.81
C GLY A 99 16.37 -2.95 12.94
N LYS A 100 16.73 -1.67 12.76
CA LYS A 100 16.00 -0.80 11.83
C LYS A 100 16.19 -1.31 10.40
N MET A 101 15.07 -1.51 9.70
CA MET A 101 15.03 -1.84 8.29
C MET A 101 14.90 -0.56 7.47
N ASP A 102 15.87 -0.30 6.59
CA ASP A 102 15.70 0.69 5.53
C ASP A 102 14.92 0.07 4.36
N ILE A 103 13.76 0.66 4.02
CA ILE A 103 12.90 0.11 2.97
C ILE A 103 13.52 0.26 1.58
N ASN A 104 14.25 1.35 1.31
CA ASN A 104 14.86 1.55 -0.01
C ASN A 104 15.95 0.50 -0.22
N GLU A 105 16.84 0.33 0.76
CA GLU A 105 17.89 -0.70 0.72
C GLU A 105 17.29 -2.11 0.60
N TYR A 106 16.19 -2.38 1.30
CA TYR A 106 15.50 -3.66 1.23
C TYR A 106 14.97 -3.94 -0.19
N LEU A 107 14.29 -2.97 -0.82
CA LEU A 107 13.73 -3.11 -2.16
C LEU A 107 14.82 -3.22 -3.24
N GLU A 108 15.93 -2.50 -3.11
CA GLU A 108 17.07 -2.59 -4.02
C GLU A 108 17.66 -4.01 -4.04
N ARG A 109 17.82 -4.63 -2.87
CA ARG A 109 18.31 -6.01 -2.74
C ARG A 109 17.39 -7.05 -3.38
N LYS A 110 16.10 -6.76 -3.51
CA LYS A 110 15.13 -7.61 -4.23
C LYS A 110 15.13 -7.37 -5.76
N GLY A 111 16.20 -6.76 -6.27
CA GLY A 111 16.42 -6.55 -7.70
C GLY A 111 15.57 -5.41 -8.27
N HIS A 112 15.40 -4.34 -7.49
CA HIS A 112 14.66 -3.12 -7.86
C HIS A 112 13.20 -3.32 -8.29
N ASN A 113 12.59 -4.48 -8.02
CA ASN A 113 11.13 -4.62 -8.19
C ASN A 113 10.44 -3.85 -7.06
N ARG A 114 9.81 -2.74 -7.42
CA ARG A 114 9.10 -1.84 -6.51
C ARG A 114 7.58 -2.05 -6.54
N ILE A 115 7.16 -3.27 -6.84
CA ILE A 115 5.77 -3.70 -6.75
C ILE A 115 5.61 -4.45 -5.42
N ILE A 116 4.85 -3.84 -4.53
CA ILE A 116 4.71 -4.23 -3.13
C ILE A 116 3.26 -4.60 -2.87
N ALA A 117 3.02 -5.84 -2.46
CA ALA A 117 1.72 -6.24 -1.91
C ALA A 117 1.74 -6.04 -0.39
N VAL A 118 0.70 -5.43 0.17
CA VAL A 118 0.49 -5.32 1.62
C VAL A 118 -0.85 -5.94 1.98
N MET A 119 -0.82 -7.03 2.75
CA MET A 119 -1.96 -7.89 3.00
C MET A 119 -2.16 -8.09 4.50
N GLY A 120 -3.40 -7.99 4.97
CA GLY A 120 -3.68 -8.12 6.40
C GLY A 120 -5.12 -7.84 6.75
N ALA A 121 -5.64 -8.59 7.73
CA ALA A 121 -6.98 -8.38 8.28
C ALA A 121 -7.20 -6.92 8.73
N SER A 122 -8.47 -6.52 8.85
CA SER A 122 -8.82 -5.18 9.35
C SER A 122 -8.16 -4.92 10.72
N ARG A 123 -7.69 -3.68 10.93
CA ARG A 123 -7.00 -3.22 12.15
C ARG A 123 -5.66 -3.91 12.45
N SER A 124 -5.05 -4.62 11.49
CA SER A 124 -3.72 -5.24 11.68
C SER A 124 -2.57 -4.23 11.71
N GLY A 125 -2.76 -3.03 11.18
CA GLY A 125 -1.71 -2.03 10.95
C GLY A 125 -1.37 -1.79 9.48
N LYS A 126 -2.10 -2.41 8.53
CA LYS A 126 -1.88 -2.27 7.08
C LYS A 126 -1.80 -0.82 6.61
N SER A 127 -2.82 0.01 6.84
CA SER A 127 -2.85 1.40 6.36
C SER A 127 -1.64 2.18 6.90
N GLN A 128 -1.25 1.94 8.16
CA GLN A 128 -0.07 2.58 8.75
C GLN A 128 1.24 2.18 8.07
N LEU A 129 1.38 0.90 7.70
CA LEU A 129 2.53 0.46 6.91
C LEU A 129 2.51 1.09 5.51
N VAL A 130 1.35 1.13 4.85
CA VAL A 130 1.21 1.78 3.54
C VAL A 130 1.60 3.27 3.62
N TYR A 131 1.15 4.01 4.65
CA TYR A 131 1.56 5.40 4.86
C TYR A 131 3.09 5.54 5.02
N LYS A 132 3.70 4.65 5.81
CA LYS A 132 5.17 4.62 5.98
C LYS A 132 5.87 4.35 4.65
N LEU A 133 5.39 3.40 3.85
CA LEU A 133 5.97 3.09 2.53
C LEU A 133 5.87 4.30 1.59
N ILE A 134 4.70 4.94 1.51
CA ILE A 134 4.48 6.16 0.71
C ILE A 134 5.46 7.26 1.11
N GLN A 135 5.60 7.51 2.42
CA GLN A 135 6.47 8.57 2.95
C GLN A 135 7.97 8.26 2.82
N SER A 136 8.34 6.98 2.75
CA SER A 136 9.75 6.57 2.62
C SER A 136 10.25 6.59 1.17
N LEU A 137 9.33 6.48 0.21
CA LEU A 137 9.61 6.60 -1.23
C LEU A 137 9.46 8.07 -1.70
N SER A 138 10.11 9.02 -1.03
CA SER A 138 9.89 10.47 -1.24
C SER A 138 10.18 10.98 -2.65
N GLU A 139 11.11 10.33 -3.36
CA GLU A 139 11.59 10.76 -4.67
C GLU A 139 10.63 10.43 -5.83
N GLU A 140 9.60 9.61 -5.59
CA GLU A 140 8.66 9.20 -6.63
C GLU A 140 7.39 10.05 -6.58
N LYS A 141 6.88 10.41 -7.76
CA LYS A 141 5.55 11.01 -7.94
C LYS A 141 4.47 10.07 -7.38
N LYS A 142 3.40 10.58 -6.75
CA LYS A 142 2.40 9.73 -6.08
C LYS A 142 1.00 9.85 -6.68
N ILE A 143 0.45 8.75 -7.20
CA ILE A 143 -0.96 8.66 -7.58
C ILE A 143 -1.61 7.62 -6.67
N ILE A 144 -2.49 8.07 -5.77
CA ILE A 144 -3.07 7.24 -4.71
C ILE A 144 -4.57 7.08 -4.97
N PHE A 145 -5.02 5.86 -5.24
CA PHE A 145 -6.42 5.50 -5.38
C PHE A 145 -6.99 5.14 -4.01
N MET A 146 -7.92 5.95 -3.50
CA MET A 146 -8.53 5.80 -2.18
C MET A 146 -10.01 5.46 -2.31
N PHE A 147 -10.41 4.35 -1.70
CA PHE A 147 -11.80 3.86 -1.68
C PHE A 147 -12.45 3.93 -0.30
N LYS A 148 -11.75 4.52 0.67
CA LYS A 148 -12.15 4.64 2.08
C LYS A 148 -11.79 6.02 2.64
N ALA A 149 -12.79 6.83 2.93
CA ALA A 149 -12.71 8.17 3.49
C ALA A 149 -12.22 8.16 4.95
N THR A 150 -12.33 7.02 5.63
CA THR A 150 -11.79 6.82 6.98
C THR A 150 -10.26 6.67 7.00
N ASP A 151 -9.62 6.49 5.85
CA ASP A 151 -8.17 6.47 5.72
C ASP A 151 -7.61 7.91 5.53
N ASP A 152 -6.43 8.18 6.08
CA ASP A 152 -5.80 9.49 6.13
C ASP A 152 -5.01 9.84 4.84
N TYR A 153 -5.26 9.18 3.70
CA TYR A 153 -4.47 9.42 2.47
C TYR A 153 -4.54 10.88 2.01
N THR A 154 -5.71 11.52 2.12
CA THR A 154 -5.94 12.95 1.81
C THR A 154 -5.13 13.90 2.69
N ARG A 155 -4.64 13.41 3.83
CA ARG A 155 -3.83 14.15 4.81
C ARG A 155 -2.35 13.82 4.71
N LEU A 156 -1.91 13.03 3.73
CA LEU A 156 -0.48 12.73 3.52
C LEU A 156 0.30 13.88 2.84
N GLY A 157 -0.36 15.00 2.54
CA GLY A 157 0.27 16.19 1.94
C GLY A 157 0.16 16.26 0.41
N TYR A 158 -0.58 15.35 -0.20
CA TYR A 158 -0.86 15.32 -1.63
C TYR A 158 -2.24 15.93 -1.91
N PRO A 159 -2.39 16.65 -3.04
CA PRO A 159 -3.66 17.27 -3.39
C PRO A 159 -4.70 16.21 -3.81
N THR A 160 -5.95 16.38 -3.40
CA THR A 160 -7.04 15.41 -3.55
C THR A 160 -7.99 15.81 -4.66
N LEU A 161 -8.22 14.89 -5.61
CA LEU A 161 -9.24 14.99 -6.63
C LEU A 161 -10.43 14.11 -6.24
N TYR A 162 -11.59 14.74 -6.03
CA TYR A 162 -12.84 14.03 -5.78
C TYR A 162 -13.52 13.63 -7.08
N ILE A 163 -13.54 12.34 -7.40
CA ILE A 163 -14.05 11.84 -8.69
C ILE A 163 -15.53 12.13 -8.88
N HIS A 164 -16.33 12.14 -7.81
CA HIS A 164 -17.75 12.49 -7.90
C HIS A 164 -18.00 13.96 -8.33
N LYS A 165 -17.03 14.87 -8.12
CA LYS A 165 -17.08 16.27 -8.56
C LYS A 165 -16.46 16.48 -9.94
N ALA A 166 -15.49 15.64 -10.31
CA ALA A 166 -14.71 15.78 -11.53
C ALA A 166 -14.69 14.46 -12.30
N VAL A 167 -15.84 14.09 -12.89
CA VAL A 167 -15.99 12.82 -13.60
C VAL A 167 -15.24 12.87 -14.93
N PRO A 168 -14.29 11.96 -15.23
CA PRO A 168 -13.52 12.02 -16.46
C PRO A 168 -14.37 11.65 -17.68
N ASN A 169 -14.05 12.23 -18.83
CA ASN A 169 -14.63 11.84 -20.11
C ASN A 169 -14.12 10.45 -20.52
N VAL A 170 -14.98 9.45 -20.37
CA VAL A 170 -14.62 8.06 -20.65
C VAL A 170 -14.58 7.74 -22.15
N PHE A 171 -15.24 8.53 -22.99
CA PHE A 171 -15.39 8.28 -24.43
C PHE A 171 -14.10 8.51 -25.22
N ILE A 172 -13.06 9.08 -24.59
CA ILE A 172 -11.72 9.19 -25.17
C ILE A 172 -11.07 7.81 -25.43
N SER A 173 -11.55 6.76 -24.76
CA SER A 173 -10.98 5.42 -24.88
C SER A 173 -12.07 4.34 -24.73
N PRO A 174 -12.79 4.01 -25.82
CA PRO A 174 -13.86 3.00 -25.82
C PRO A 174 -13.44 1.64 -25.25
N GLU A 175 -12.20 1.22 -25.50
CA GLU A 175 -11.63 -0.02 -24.94
C GLU A 175 -11.55 0.03 -23.40
N ALA A 176 -11.18 1.18 -22.84
CA ALA A 176 -11.09 1.36 -21.40
C ALA A 176 -12.48 1.40 -20.76
N VAL A 177 -13.46 2.02 -21.42
CA VAL A 177 -14.87 1.99 -21.00
C VAL A 177 -15.39 0.56 -20.92
N ALA A 178 -15.13 -0.24 -21.95
CA ALA A 178 -15.58 -1.61 -22.02
C ALA A 178 -14.97 -2.50 -20.92
N ARG A 179 -13.66 -2.34 -20.64
CA ARG A 179 -12.99 -3.02 -19.53
C ARG A 179 -13.54 -2.55 -18.17
N ALA A 180 -13.64 -1.24 -17.97
CA ALA A 180 -14.18 -0.66 -16.74
C ALA A 180 -15.60 -1.17 -16.43
N PHE A 181 -16.44 -1.32 -17.46
CA PHE A 181 -17.79 -1.81 -17.31
C PHE A 181 -17.84 -3.25 -16.77
N ILE A 182 -17.11 -4.18 -17.37
CA ILE A 182 -17.10 -5.59 -16.92
C ILE A 182 -16.38 -5.78 -15.57
N THR A 183 -15.46 -4.88 -15.21
CA THR A 183 -14.83 -4.87 -13.88
C THR A 183 -15.80 -4.40 -12.80
N ALA A 184 -16.60 -3.37 -13.09
CA ALA A 184 -17.60 -2.84 -12.15
C ALA A 184 -18.84 -3.75 -12.02
N PHE A 185 -19.26 -4.36 -13.13
CA PHE A 185 -20.45 -5.20 -13.24
C PHE A 185 -20.07 -6.62 -13.69
N PRO A 186 -19.43 -7.41 -12.81
CA PRO A 186 -19.02 -8.76 -13.14
C PRO A 186 -20.25 -9.64 -13.42
N ILE A 187 -20.18 -10.41 -14.51
CA ILE A 187 -21.27 -11.32 -14.91
C ILE A 187 -21.21 -12.56 -14.02
N SER A 188 -22.30 -12.84 -13.31
CA SER A 188 -22.38 -14.02 -12.44
C SER A 188 -22.54 -15.29 -13.27
N ALA A 189 -22.03 -16.41 -12.74
CA ALA A 189 -22.20 -17.73 -13.36
C ALA A 189 -23.68 -18.16 -13.51
N SER A 190 -24.60 -17.51 -12.79
CA SER A 190 -26.04 -17.71 -12.88
C SER A 190 -26.71 -17.00 -14.06
N MET A 191 -26.03 -16.06 -14.73
CA MET A 191 -26.56 -15.38 -15.92
C MET A 191 -26.42 -16.26 -17.15
N GLN A 192 -27.37 -17.18 -17.33
CA GLN A 192 -27.39 -18.09 -18.49
C GLN A 192 -27.41 -17.30 -19.81
N GLY A 193 -26.49 -17.66 -20.72
CA GLY A 193 -26.44 -17.15 -22.09
C GLY A 193 -25.74 -15.81 -22.28
N ILE A 194 -25.42 -15.06 -21.22
CA ILE A 194 -24.67 -13.80 -21.33
C ILE A 194 -23.20 -14.05 -20.97
N THR A 195 -22.29 -13.68 -21.86
CA THR A 195 -20.85 -13.79 -21.62
C THR A 195 -20.21 -12.41 -21.42
N ALA A 196 -19.12 -12.37 -20.65
CA ALA A 196 -18.37 -11.13 -20.42
C ALA A 196 -17.78 -10.57 -21.72
N SER A 197 -17.40 -11.45 -22.66
CA SER A 197 -16.92 -11.05 -23.98
C SER A 197 -18.00 -10.35 -24.80
N THR A 198 -19.24 -10.87 -24.80
CA THR A 198 -20.36 -10.23 -25.51
C THR A 198 -20.69 -8.87 -24.91
N VAL A 199 -20.83 -8.76 -23.58
CA VAL A 199 -21.10 -7.47 -22.92
C VAL A 199 -19.99 -6.46 -23.20
N ARG A 200 -18.72 -6.85 -23.05
CA ARG A 200 -17.57 -6.00 -23.36
C ARG A 200 -17.61 -5.51 -24.81
N GLY A 201 -17.87 -6.41 -25.76
CA GLY A 201 -17.97 -6.09 -27.18
C GLY A 201 -19.06 -5.06 -27.47
N GLN A 202 -20.25 -5.23 -26.89
CA GLN A 202 -21.37 -4.30 -27.04
C GLN A 202 -21.06 -2.93 -26.41
N VAL A 203 -20.54 -2.89 -25.19
CA VAL A 203 -20.14 -1.62 -24.55
C VAL A 203 -19.12 -0.87 -25.39
N LYS A 204 -18.10 -1.57 -25.91
CA LYS A 204 -17.09 -0.98 -26.78
C LYS A 204 -17.72 -0.41 -28.05
N GLN A 205 -18.54 -1.18 -28.75
CA GLN A 205 -19.17 -0.78 -30.00
C GLN A 205 -20.07 0.46 -29.83
N ILE A 206 -20.82 0.53 -28.73
CA ILE A 206 -21.65 1.69 -28.41
C ILE A 206 -20.76 2.89 -28.06
N ALA A 207 -19.73 2.69 -27.23
CA ALA A 207 -18.81 3.75 -26.82
C ALA A 207 -18.03 4.35 -28.01
N GLU A 208 -17.63 3.56 -29.00
CA GLU A 208 -16.96 4.02 -30.22
C GLU A 208 -17.80 5.02 -31.04
N LYS A 209 -19.13 4.92 -30.94
CA LYS A 209 -20.09 5.79 -31.65
C LYS A 209 -20.60 6.94 -30.77
N SER A 210 -20.22 6.99 -29.51
CA SER A 210 -20.76 7.92 -28.52
C SER A 210 -19.77 9.03 -28.20
N LYS A 211 -20.23 10.29 -28.12
CA LYS A 211 -19.40 11.40 -27.64
C LYS A 211 -19.61 11.71 -26.17
N ASN A 212 -20.74 11.27 -25.62
CA ASN A 212 -21.15 11.47 -24.24
C ASN A 212 -22.12 10.35 -23.82
N TRP A 213 -22.54 10.36 -22.55
CA TRP A 213 -23.44 9.35 -22.02
C TRP A 213 -24.87 9.41 -22.58
N GLN A 214 -25.33 10.57 -23.05
CA GLN A 214 -26.64 10.69 -23.69
C GLN A 214 -26.65 9.97 -25.05
N ASP A 215 -25.60 10.15 -25.85
CA ASP A 215 -25.40 9.41 -27.10
C ASP A 215 -25.34 7.90 -26.83
N PHE A 216 -24.57 7.50 -25.82
CA PHE A 216 -24.44 6.09 -25.42
C PHE A 216 -25.80 5.48 -25.07
N LYS A 217 -26.59 6.17 -24.25
CA LYS A 217 -27.94 5.75 -23.86
C LYS A 217 -28.86 5.62 -25.06
N LYS A 218 -28.86 6.60 -25.96
CA LYS A 218 -29.70 6.59 -27.16
C LYS A 218 -29.35 5.42 -28.09
N ILE A 219 -28.07 5.23 -28.38
CA ILE A 219 -27.60 4.14 -29.25
C ILE A 219 -27.95 2.77 -28.63
N LEU A 220 -27.78 2.63 -27.31
CA LEU A 220 -28.17 1.42 -26.58
C LEU A 220 -29.67 1.12 -26.71
N GLU A 221 -30.53 2.14 -26.55
CA GLU A 221 -31.98 2.00 -26.71
C GLU A 221 -32.39 1.64 -28.14
N ASP A 222 -31.73 2.22 -29.14
CA ASP A 222 -31.99 1.91 -30.55
C ASP A 222 -31.57 0.48 -30.89
N MET A 223 -30.38 0.04 -30.44
CA MET A 223 -29.92 -1.35 -30.61
C MET A 223 -30.86 -2.35 -29.91
N LEU A 224 -31.36 -2.04 -28.72
CA LEU A 224 -32.32 -2.88 -27.99
C LEU A 224 -33.64 -3.10 -28.74
N LYS A 225 -34.12 -2.08 -29.45
CA LYS A 225 -35.36 -2.14 -30.24
C LYS A 225 -35.18 -3.00 -31.49
N SER A 226 -34.03 -2.89 -32.16
CA SER A 226 -33.75 -3.63 -33.40
C SER A 226 -33.22 -5.05 -33.17
N GLU A 227 -32.66 -5.34 -31.99
CA GLU A 227 -32.01 -6.63 -31.73
C GLU A 227 -33.03 -7.77 -31.54
N SER A 228 -32.78 -8.85 -32.27
CA SER A 228 -33.59 -10.07 -32.29
C SER A 228 -32.88 -11.25 -31.64
N GLU A 229 -31.55 -11.27 -31.64
CA GLU A 229 -30.75 -12.34 -31.07
C GLU A 229 -30.84 -12.32 -29.53
N SER A 230 -31.27 -13.44 -28.93
CA SER A 230 -31.53 -13.54 -27.49
C SER A 230 -30.30 -13.18 -26.62
N ILE A 231 -29.12 -13.66 -27.01
CA ILE A 231 -27.86 -13.43 -26.28
C ILE A 231 -27.46 -11.95 -26.32
N THR A 232 -27.39 -11.37 -27.52
CA THR A 232 -27.03 -9.97 -27.71
C THR A 232 -28.05 -9.04 -27.05
N LYS A 233 -29.35 -9.35 -27.19
CA LYS A 233 -30.42 -8.62 -26.49
C LYS A 233 -30.30 -8.71 -24.97
N GLY A 234 -29.93 -9.87 -24.44
CA GLY A 234 -29.64 -10.07 -23.02
C GLY A 234 -28.48 -9.20 -22.53
N ALA A 235 -27.38 -9.17 -23.28
CA ALA A 235 -26.23 -8.32 -22.99
C ALA A 235 -26.59 -6.83 -23.01
N LEU A 236 -27.35 -6.36 -24.02
CA LEU A 236 -27.80 -4.97 -24.09
C LEU A 236 -28.74 -4.60 -22.93
N LYS A 237 -29.65 -5.49 -22.52
CA LYS A 237 -30.49 -5.29 -21.33
C LYS A 237 -29.66 -5.19 -20.05
N PHE A 238 -28.65 -6.04 -19.91
CA PHE A 238 -27.72 -5.97 -18.78
C PHE A 238 -27.00 -4.62 -18.74
N ILE A 239 -26.54 -4.11 -19.89
CA ILE A 239 -25.93 -2.79 -19.99
C ILE A 239 -26.93 -1.70 -19.58
N GLN A 240 -28.15 -1.75 -20.11
CA GLN A 240 -29.21 -0.77 -19.82
C GLN A 240 -29.56 -0.70 -18.33
N ASN A 241 -29.66 -1.84 -17.66
CA ASN A 241 -30.01 -1.92 -16.25
C ASN A 241 -28.93 -1.33 -15.32
N ASN A 242 -27.66 -1.43 -15.71
CA ASN A 242 -26.53 -0.97 -14.90
C ASN A 242 -26.05 0.45 -15.27
N LEU A 243 -26.44 0.96 -16.45
CA LEU A 243 -26.06 2.29 -16.93
C LEU A 243 -26.36 3.43 -15.93
N PRO A 244 -27.51 3.48 -15.23
CA PRO A 244 -27.82 4.57 -14.29
C PRO A 244 -26.77 4.77 -13.19
N ILE A 245 -26.09 3.70 -12.77
CA ILE A 245 -25.10 3.74 -11.70
C ILE A 245 -23.88 4.58 -12.12
N ILE A 246 -23.41 4.39 -13.36
CA ILE A 246 -22.19 5.04 -13.89
C ILE A 246 -22.46 6.31 -14.70
N TYR A 247 -23.70 6.51 -15.16
CA TYR A 247 -24.11 7.64 -16.00
C TYR A 247 -23.91 8.98 -15.28
N ARG A 248 -23.25 9.93 -15.93
CA ARG A 248 -23.11 11.32 -15.44
C ARG A 248 -23.26 12.28 -16.62
N GLU A 249 -24.08 13.31 -16.48
CA GLU A 249 -24.33 14.25 -17.59
C GLU A 249 -23.07 15.07 -17.93
N ASN A 250 -22.41 15.56 -16.89
CA ASN A 250 -21.22 16.37 -17.03
C ASN A 250 -19.99 15.47 -16.87
N VAL A 251 -19.28 15.28 -17.97
CA VAL A 251 -17.95 14.65 -17.99
C VAL A 251 -16.91 15.69 -18.41
N LEU A 252 -15.71 15.59 -17.85
CA LEU A 252 -14.64 16.57 -17.99
C LEU A 252 -13.48 15.97 -18.76
N ASN A 253 -12.91 16.75 -19.68
CA ASN A 253 -11.64 16.41 -20.32
C ASN A 253 -10.50 16.97 -19.48
N TYR A 254 -9.82 16.11 -18.74
CA TYR A 254 -8.64 16.49 -17.98
C TYR A 254 -7.65 15.33 -17.92
N GLU A 255 -6.40 15.66 -17.66
CA GLU A 255 -5.37 14.69 -17.36
C GLU A 255 -5.13 14.66 -15.85
N LEU A 256 -4.91 13.48 -15.27
CA LEU A 256 -4.61 13.39 -13.85
C LEU A 256 -3.28 14.12 -13.54
N PRO A 257 -3.19 14.88 -12.44
CA PRO A 257 -1.93 15.48 -12.03
C PRO A 257 -0.86 14.43 -11.76
N ASN A 258 0.42 14.81 -11.88
CA ASN A 258 1.55 13.92 -11.57
C ASN A 258 1.56 13.44 -10.12
N THR A 259 0.95 14.18 -9.21
CA THR A 259 0.84 13.78 -7.81
C THR A 259 -0.51 14.17 -7.26
N CYS A 260 -1.29 13.18 -6.86
CA CYS A 260 -2.62 13.38 -6.29
C CYS A 260 -3.13 12.15 -5.52
N VAL A 261 -4.10 12.40 -4.64
CA VAL A 261 -5.03 11.39 -4.15
C VAL A 261 -6.28 11.44 -5.01
N VAL A 262 -6.64 10.32 -5.61
CA VAL A 262 -7.90 10.14 -6.32
C VAL A 262 -8.89 9.53 -5.33
N ASP A 263 -9.79 10.37 -4.83
CA ASP A 263 -10.80 10.01 -3.86
C ASP A 263 -12.10 9.61 -4.57
N PHE A 264 -12.46 8.34 -4.40
CA PHE A 264 -13.69 7.80 -4.95
C PHE A 264 -14.87 7.99 -3.99
N GLU A 265 -14.71 7.72 -2.68
CA GLU A 265 -15.82 7.76 -1.72
C GLU A 265 -16.39 9.17 -1.50
N GLY A 266 -15.54 10.20 -1.55
CA GLY A 266 -15.94 11.57 -1.30
C GLY A 266 -16.00 11.91 0.20
N SER A 267 -16.85 12.86 0.58
CA SER A 267 -17.09 13.17 1.99
C SER A 267 -18.16 12.24 2.59
N GLU A 268 -18.20 12.12 3.92
CA GLU A 268 -19.16 11.26 4.66
C GLU A 268 -20.65 11.46 4.27
N ASN A 269 -20.99 12.55 3.59
CA ASN A 269 -22.35 12.90 3.18
C ASN A 269 -22.67 12.59 1.71
N THR A 270 -21.77 11.93 0.98
CA THR A 270 -21.96 11.62 -0.45
C THR A 270 -22.09 10.12 -0.64
N GLU A 271 -23.33 9.60 -0.64
CA GLU A 271 -23.55 8.19 -1.00
C GLU A 271 -23.37 8.03 -2.52
N VAL A 272 -22.30 7.36 -2.92
CA VAL A 272 -22.07 6.97 -4.31
C VAL A 272 -21.84 5.46 -4.36
N ASP A 273 -22.49 4.80 -5.31
CA ASP A 273 -22.44 3.35 -5.46
C ASP A 273 -21.01 2.83 -5.63
N MET A 274 -20.69 1.72 -4.96
CA MET A 274 -19.39 1.05 -5.07
C MET A 274 -19.04 0.71 -6.53
N GLN A 275 -20.03 0.37 -7.35
CA GLN A 275 -19.82 0.06 -8.77
C GLN A 275 -19.43 1.30 -9.57
N PHE A 276 -19.92 2.49 -9.20
CA PHE A 276 -19.43 3.75 -9.79
C PHE A 276 -17.94 3.93 -9.49
N PHE A 277 -17.50 3.71 -8.25
CA PHE A 277 -16.08 3.81 -7.90
C PHE A 277 -15.22 2.82 -8.68
N LYS A 278 -15.65 1.56 -8.74
CA LYS A 278 -14.94 0.52 -9.48
C LYS A 278 -14.80 0.87 -10.96
N PHE A 279 -15.87 1.37 -11.58
CA PHE A 279 -15.88 1.74 -12.98
C PHE A 279 -14.87 2.86 -13.28
N TYR A 280 -14.95 3.99 -12.55
CA TYR A 280 -14.08 5.13 -12.82
C TYR A 280 -12.63 4.87 -12.39
N ALA A 281 -12.41 4.09 -11.33
CA ALA A 281 -11.06 3.68 -10.92
C ALA A 281 -10.39 2.81 -12.00
N GLU A 282 -11.08 1.78 -12.48
CA GLU A 282 -10.58 0.91 -13.54
C GLU A 282 -10.34 1.67 -14.85
N PHE A 283 -11.23 2.59 -15.22
CA PHE A 283 -11.04 3.45 -16.38
C PHE A 283 -9.76 4.29 -16.27
N LEU A 284 -9.56 4.97 -15.14
CA LEU A 284 -8.38 5.80 -14.90
C LEU A 284 -7.11 4.97 -14.86
N LEU A 285 -7.09 3.82 -14.19
CA LEU A 285 -5.94 2.92 -14.18
C LEU A 285 -5.57 2.43 -15.59
N ASN A 286 -6.56 2.19 -16.45
CA ASN A 286 -6.32 1.82 -17.85
C ASN A 286 -5.71 2.95 -18.68
N GLN A 287 -6.10 4.20 -18.43
CA GLN A 287 -5.41 5.34 -19.06
C GLN A 287 -3.98 5.45 -18.54
N LEU A 288 -3.80 5.43 -17.23
CA LEU A 288 -2.50 5.58 -16.58
C LEU A 288 -1.51 4.48 -16.97
N SER A 289 -1.97 3.23 -17.11
CA SER A 289 -1.10 2.10 -17.50
C SER A 289 -0.42 2.32 -18.86
N LYS A 290 -1.10 3.00 -19.80
CA LYS A 290 -0.55 3.37 -21.11
C LYS A 290 0.44 4.53 -21.01
N GLU A 291 0.32 5.38 -19.99
CA GLU A 291 1.17 6.55 -19.78
C GLU A 291 2.47 6.23 -19.00
N VAL A 292 2.54 5.10 -18.30
CA VAL A 292 3.68 4.69 -17.44
C VAL A 292 5.04 4.81 -18.16
N TRP A 293 5.10 4.41 -19.43
CA TRP A 293 6.35 4.36 -20.18
C TRP A 293 6.87 5.73 -20.64
N ASN A 294 5.96 6.65 -20.98
CA ASN A 294 6.32 7.88 -21.68
C ASN A 294 6.16 9.14 -20.82
N LYS A 295 5.11 9.19 -20.00
CA LYS A 295 4.71 10.41 -19.27
C LYS A 295 4.84 10.27 -17.76
N ARG A 296 4.59 9.06 -17.22
CA ARG A 296 4.52 8.79 -15.77
C ARG A 296 5.72 8.00 -15.25
N GLN A 297 6.90 8.20 -15.82
CA GLN A 297 8.12 7.61 -15.28
C GLN A 297 8.36 8.06 -13.83
N ASN A 298 8.92 7.18 -13.02
CA ASN A 298 9.19 7.38 -11.59
C ASN A 298 7.93 7.75 -10.78
N THR A 299 6.80 7.09 -11.08
CA THR A 299 5.53 7.25 -10.35
C THR A 299 5.22 6.01 -9.53
N LEU A 300 4.83 6.23 -8.27
CA LEU A 300 4.22 5.24 -7.39
C LEU A 300 2.71 5.29 -7.53
N PHE A 301 2.12 4.18 -7.96
CA PHE A 301 0.69 3.98 -7.92
C PHE A 301 0.33 3.22 -6.64
N VAL A 302 -0.51 3.82 -5.80
CA VAL A 302 -1.02 3.14 -4.60
C VAL A 302 -2.47 2.81 -4.84
N ILE A 303 -2.84 1.54 -4.73
CA ILE A 303 -4.20 1.08 -4.87
C ILE A 303 -4.59 0.43 -3.54
N ASP A 304 -5.30 1.18 -2.70
CA ASP A 304 -5.89 0.60 -1.49
C ASP A 304 -7.14 -0.18 -1.83
N GLU A 305 -7.45 -1.17 -0.99
CA GLU A 305 -8.54 -2.12 -1.22
C GLU A 305 -8.59 -2.65 -2.65
N ALA A 306 -7.43 -2.98 -3.21
CA ALA A 306 -7.25 -3.43 -4.59
C ALA A 306 -8.15 -4.64 -4.97
N HIS A 307 -8.55 -5.42 -3.96
CA HIS A 307 -9.54 -6.49 -4.09
C HIS A 307 -10.88 -6.05 -4.72
N LEU A 308 -11.25 -4.78 -4.58
CA LEU A 308 -12.46 -4.22 -5.17
C LEU A 308 -12.44 -4.31 -6.70
N LEU A 309 -11.24 -4.24 -7.30
CA LEU A 309 -11.03 -4.28 -8.75
C LEU A 309 -10.60 -5.68 -9.22
N THR A 310 -9.71 -6.35 -8.49
CA THR A 310 -9.13 -7.63 -8.93
C THR A 310 -10.11 -8.81 -8.90
N LYS A 311 -11.11 -8.79 -8.02
CA LYS A 311 -12.10 -9.89 -7.87
C LYS A 311 -12.88 -10.24 -9.14
N SER A 312 -13.03 -9.28 -10.06
CA SER A 312 -13.75 -9.51 -11.32
C SER A 312 -12.97 -10.38 -12.31
N GLY A 313 -11.64 -10.47 -12.17
CA GLY A 313 -10.73 -11.09 -13.15
C GLY A 313 -10.51 -10.26 -14.42
N PHE A 314 -11.13 -9.08 -14.55
CA PHE A 314 -11.04 -8.23 -15.75
C PHE A 314 -10.24 -6.94 -15.54
N SER A 315 -9.72 -6.71 -14.34
CA SER A 315 -8.96 -5.51 -14.02
C SER A 315 -7.64 -5.42 -14.80
N ILE A 316 -7.22 -4.20 -15.09
CA ILE A 316 -5.91 -3.83 -15.66
C ILE A 316 -4.76 -4.07 -14.68
N ILE A 317 -5.01 -4.20 -13.38
CA ILE A 317 -3.95 -4.30 -12.34
C ILE A 317 -2.90 -5.38 -12.66
N PRO A 318 -3.24 -6.63 -13.03
CA PRO A 318 -2.26 -7.64 -13.40
C PRO A 318 -1.37 -7.19 -14.58
N GLU A 319 -1.96 -6.69 -15.67
CA GLU A 319 -1.22 -6.18 -16.84
C GLU A 319 -0.33 -4.99 -16.46
N MET A 320 -0.84 -4.06 -15.66
CA MET A 320 -0.09 -2.89 -15.21
C MET A 320 1.07 -3.28 -14.30
N SER A 321 0.87 -4.24 -13.38
CA SER A 321 1.92 -4.76 -12.51
C SER A 321 3.04 -5.44 -13.30
N ALA A 322 2.72 -6.17 -14.37
CA ALA A 322 3.73 -6.79 -15.23
C ALA A 322 4.59 -5.73 -15.97
N LEU A 323 4.00 -4.60 -16.34
CA LEU A 323 4.66 -3.57 -17.15
C LEU A 323 5.41 -2.50 -16.33
N ILE A 324 4.95 -2.20 -15.11
CA ILE A 324 5.44 -1.03 -14.38
C ILE A 324 6.87 -1.18 -13.84
N GLY A 325 7.33 -2.40 -13.58
CA GLY A 325 8.53 -2.68 -12.81
C GLY A 325 9.84 -2.05 -13.33
N ALA A 326 9.91 -1.63 -14.59
CA ALA A 326 11.10 -0.97 -15.15
C ALA A 326 11.07 0.57 -15.06
N LYS A 327 9.90 1.18 -14.87
CA LYS A 327 9.71 2.65 -15.01
C LYS A 327 8.92 3.30 -13.88
N GLY A 328 8.36 2.51 -12.97
CA GLY A 328 7.62 3.02 -11.82
C GLY A 328 7.50 1.98 -10.72
N SER A 329 6.63 2.29 -9.77
CA SER A 329 6.44 1.52 -8.54
C SER A 329 4.94 1.34 -8.29
N MET A 330 4.57 0.29 -7.56
CA MET A 330 3.16 0.05 -7.22
C MET A 330 3.02 -0.52 -5.82
N ILE A 331 2.03 -0.04 -5.06
CA ILE A 331 1.59 -0.65 -3.81
C ILE A 331 0.16 -1.14 -3.99
N LEU A 332 -0.04 -2.44 -3.79
CA LEU A 332 -1.36 -3.08 -3.77
C LEU A 332 -1.71 -3.45 -2.34
N ALA A 333 -2.71 -2.81 -1.76
CA ALA A 333 -3.17 -3.12 -0.40
C ALA A 333 -4.50 -3.87 -0.43
N SER A 334 -4.58 -4.97 0.32
CA SER A 334 -5.78 -5.81 0.42
C SER A 334 -5.93 -6.42 1.81
N GLN A 335 -7.13 -6.89 2.15
CA GLN A 335 -7.37 -7.58 3.42
C GLN A 335 -6.90 -9.04 3.39
N ARG A 336 -7.18 -9.72 2.28
CA ARG A 336 -6.94 -11.14 2.10
C ARG A 336 -5.88 -11.36 1.03
N ILE A 337 -4.97 -12.30 1.26
CA ILE A 337 -4.02 -12.78 0.24
C ILE A 337 -4.81 -13.36 -0.94
N ALA A 338 -5.88 -14.09 -0.64
CA ALA A 338 -6.71 -14.73 -1.65
C ALA A 338 -7.30 -13.76 -2.70
N ASP A 339 -7.51 -12.51 -2.29
CA ASP A 339 -8.12 -11.49 -3.14
C ASP A 339 -7.14 -10.87 -4.16
N LEU A 340 -5.82 -11.04 -3.98
CA LEU A 340 -4.79 -10.55 -4.91
C LEU A 340 -4.13 -11.65 -5.75
N ARG A 341 -4.57 -12.91 -5.60
CA ARG A 341 -3.97 -14.11 -6.22
C ARG A 341 -3.74 -14.00 -7.73
N GLY A 342 -2.84 -14.87 -8.20
CA GLY A 342 -2.46 -14.99 -9.60
C GLY A 342 -1.46 -13.90 -10.00
N GLN A 343 -1.51 -13.50 -11.27
CA GLN A 343 -0.50 -12.62 -11.87
C GLN A 343 -0.26 -11.31 -11.10
N ALA A 344 -1.28 -10.74 -10.45
CA ALA A 344 -1.09 -9.51 -9.66
C ALA A 344 -0.16 -9.73 -8.46
N LEU A 345 -0.34 -10.80 -7.69
CA LEU A 345 0.53 -11.15 -6.57
C LEU A 345 1.88 -11.70 -7.04
N ASP A 346 1.89 -12.52 -8.10
CA ASP A 346 3.13 -13.13 -8.63
C ASP A 346 4.13 -12.06 -9.12
N ASN A 347 3.63 -10.94 -9.64
CA ASN A 347 4.46 -9.80 -10.05
C ASN A 347 5.01 -8.99 -8.87
N CYS A 348 4.46 -9.16 -7.67
CA CYS A 348 4.93 -8.51 -6.44
C CYS A 348 6.07 -9.32 -5.83
N LYS A 349 7.32 -8.89 -6.00
CA LYS A 349 8.44 -9.54 -5.30
C LYS A 349 8.38 -9.30 -3.79
N THR A 350 7.92 -8.13 -3.35
CA THR A 350 7.78 -7.80 -1.93
C THR A 350 6.33 -7.99 -1.52
N GLN A 351 6.08 -8.88 -0.57
CA GLN A 351 4.72 -9.27 -0.16
C GLN A 351 4.62 -9.22 1.36
N PHE A 352 4.36 -8.03 1.90
CA PHE A 352 4.19 -7.85 3.33
C PHE A 352 2.84 -8.41 3.79
N SER A 353 2.89 -9.49 4.57
CA SER A 353 1.73 -10.15 5.14
C SER A 353 1.71 -9.96 6.65
N PHE A 354 0.65 -9.31 7.14
CA PHE A 354 0.25 -9.35 8.54
C PHE A 354 -0.44 -10.68 8.84
N LYS A 355 -0.82 -10.90 10.10
CA LYS A 355 -1.61 -12.06 10.51
C LYS A 355 -2.81 -12.30 9.57
N GLN A 356 -2.93 -13.52 9.06
CA GLN A 356 -4.05 -13.97 8.25
C GLN A 356 -4.82 -15.08 8.96
N SER A 357 -6.09 -15.21 8.58
CA SER A 357 -6.98 -16.27 9.03
C SER A 357 -7.82 -16.78 7.85
N GLY A 358 -8.43 -17.94 8.03
CA GLY A 358 -9.27 -18.58 7.03
C GLY A 358 -8.47 -19.50 6.11
N LYS A 359 -9.03 -20.69 5.87
CA LYS A 359 -8.38 -21.79 5.15
C LYS A 359 -7.77 -21.35 3.82
N GLU A 360 -8.55 -20.68 2.99
CA GLU A 360 -8.09 -20.18 1.68
C GLU A 360 -6.78 -19.38 1.77
N ASN A 361 -6.70 -18.40 2.68
CA ASN A 361 -5.51 -17.56 2.79
C ASN A 361 -4.30 -18.35 3.26
N LEU A 362 -4.50 -19.28 4.20
CA LEU A 362 -3.44 -20.09 4.77
C LEU A 362 -2.95 -21.17 3.81
N ASP A 363 -3.83 -21.73 2.97
CA ASP A 363 -3.48 -22.70 1.94
C ASP A 363 -2.51 -22.08 0.92
N GLU A 364 -2.72 -20.82 0.52
CA GLU A 364 -1.78 -20.10 -0.37
C GLU A 364 -0.42 -19.87 0.25
N VAL A 365 -0.39 -19.46 1.52
CA VAL A 365 0.87 -19.25 2.22
C VAL A 365 1.59 -20.59 2.42
N SER A 366 0.84 -21.66 2.66
CA SER A 366 1.38 -23.03 2.74
C SER A 366 2.01 -23.48 1.44
N ALA A 367 1.42 -23.11 0.29
CA ALA A 367 1.98 -23.42 -1.01
C ALA A 367 3.35 -22.75 -1.24
N ILE A 368 3.65 -21.66 -0.52
CA ILE A 368 4.97 -21.02 -0.51
C ILE A 368 5.89 -21.71 0.49
N SER A 369 5.47 -21.85 1.76
CA SER A 369 6.26 -22.52 2.80
C SER A 369 5.45 -22.88 4.05
N ASP A 370 5.70 -24.10 4.55
CA ASP A 370 5.60 -24.58 5.92
C ASP A 370 5.72 -23.50 7.00
N LEU A 371 6.86 -22.81 6.95
CA LEU A 371 7.26 -21.86 7.97
C LEU A 371 6.45 -20.56 7.87
N PHE A 372 6.23 -20.06 6.65
CA PHE A 372 5.40 -18.87 6.45
C PHE A 372 3.97 -19.10 6.91
N HIS A 373 3.38 -20.27 6.63
CA HIS A 373 2.02 -20.59 7.06
C HIS A 373 1.89 -20.35 8.55
N GLN A 374 2.82 -20.88 9.34
CA GLN A 374 2.77 -20.81 10.79
C GLN A 374 3.05 -19.41 11.31
N VAL A 375 4.04 -18.72 10.73
CA VAL A 375 4.33 -17.33 11.09
C VAL A 375 3.09 -16.48 10.91
N VAL A 376 2.51 -16.52 9.70
CA VAL A 376 1.34 -15.71 9.33
C VAL A 376 0.07 -16.11 10.08
N ALA A 377 -0.14 -17.40 10.36
CA ALA A 377 -1.35 -17.87 11.06
C ALA A 377 -1.30 -17.63 12.58
N GLN A 378 -0.14 -17.84 13.21
CA GLN A 378 -0.07 -18.04 14.66
C GLN A 378 0.95 -17.14 15.37
N MET A 379 2.08 -16.80 14.74
CA MET A 379 3.19 -16.14 15.46
C MET A 379 3.15 -14.61 15.41
N LEU A 380 2.55 -14.03 14.36
CA LEU A 380 2.43 -12.58 14.23
C LEU A 380 1.41 -12.01 15.21
N SER A 381 1.83 -10.97 15.94
CA SER A 381 0.99 -10.13 16.78
C SER A 381 0.44 -8.93 16.00
N THR A 382 -0.39 -8.10 16.63
CA THR A 382 -0.86 -6.85 16.03
C THR A 382 0.32 -5.95 15.65
N TYR A 383 0.27 -5.31 14.48
CA TYR A 383 1.34 -4.49 13.90
C TYR A 383 2.63 -5.23 13.55
N GLU A 384 2.66 -6.57 13.68
CA GLU A 384 3.75 -7.41 13.19
C GLU A 384 3.40 -7.98 11.82
N PHE A 385 4.39 -8.07 10.95
CA PHE A 385 4.26 -8.58 9.59
C PHE A 385 5.54 -9.28 9.15
N THR A 386 5.46 -10.09 8.10
CA THR A 386 6.59 -10.73 7.44
C THR A 386 6.53 -10.46 5.94
N ASP A 387 7.66 -10.51 5.24
CA ASP A 387 7.65 -10.58 3.78
C ASP A 387 7.54 -12.05 3.35
N ILE A 388 6.39 -12.48 2.82
CA ILE A 388 6.20 -13.85 2.31
C ILE A 388 6.86 -14.06 0.95
N GLY A 389 7.34 -12.99 0.31
CA GLY A 389 8.19 -13.07 -0.87
C GLY A 389 9.68 -13.14 -0.54
N GLN A 390 10.08 -13.29 0.72
CA GLN A 390 11.49 -13.40 1.12
C GLN A 390 12.15 -14.63 0.49
N ASP A 391 13.39 -14.47 0.02
CA ASP A 391 14.19 -15.59 -0.46
C ASP A 391 14.55 -16.56 0.67
N ARG A 392 14.60 -17.85 0.34
CA ARG A 392 15.01 -18.95 1.24
C ARG A 392 14.25 -19.00 2.59
N PRO A 393 12.91 -19.09 2.55
CA PRO A 393 12.10 -19.19 3.77
C PRO A 393 12.31 -20.50 4.52
N ASP A 394 12.95 -21.49 3.91
CA ASP A 394 13.38 -22.74 4.53
C ASP A 394 14.46 -22.53 5.60
N GLN A 395 15.26 -21.46 5.50
CA GLN A 395 16.36 -21.19 6.43
C GLN A 395 15.89 -20.39 7.65
N TYR A 396 15.19 -19.29 7.40
CA TYR A 396 14.60 -18.43 8.42
C TYR A 396 13.56 -17.48 7.82
N VAL A 397 12.64 -17.00 8.66
CA VAL A 397 11.67 -15.96 8.33
C VAL A 397 11.86 -14.79 9.28
N ILE A 398 11.99 -13.57 8.74
CA ILE A 398 12.10 -12.37 9.56
C ILE A 398 10.71 -11.82 9.90
N ILE A 399 10.45 -11.60 11.18
CA ILE A 399 9.29 -10.82 11.63
C ILE A 399 9.69 -9.36 11.79
N TYR A 400 8.90 -8.49 11.18
CA TYR A 400 8.99 -7.04 11.27
C TYR A 400 7.86 -6.48 12.14
N ARG A 401 8.09 -5.29 12.69
CA ARG A 401 7.10 -4.48 13.39
C ARG A 401 7.20 -3.03 12.97
N LEU A 402 6.04 -2.39 12.74
CA LEU A 402 5.98 -0.94 12.60
C LEU A 402 5.90 -0.31 13.99
N GLN A 403 7.02 0.26 14.46
CA GLN A 403 7.13 0.76 15.82
C GLN A 403 6.52 2.17 15.94
N ASN A 404 5.51 2.31 16.80
CA ASN A 404 4.82 3.59 17.08
C ASN A 404 4.45 4.35 15.80
N PRO A 405 3.55 3.81 14.96
CA PRO A 405 3.16 4.43 13.70
C PRO A 405 2.59 5.82 13.97
N LYS A 406 3.26 6.84 13.41
CA LYS A 406 2.86 8.24 13.45
C LYS A 406 3.17 8.86 12.10
N PRO A 407 2.28 8.67 11.10
CA PRO A 407 2.47 9.28 9.79
C PRO A 407 2.49 10.81 9.95
N LYS A 408 3.30 11.48 9.13
CA LYS A 408 3.21 12.94 9.00
C LYS A 408 1.89 13.29 8.31
N LEU A 409 1.01 14.01 9.00
CA LEU A 409 -0.28 14.46 8.48
C LEU A 409 -0.28 15.97 8.25
N TYR A 410 -0.95 16.40 7.20
CA TYR A 410 -1.05 17.78 6.73
C TYR A 410 -2.52 18.17 6.55
N SER A 411 -2.78 19.45 6.27
CA SER A 411 -4.10 19.90 5.84
C SER A 411 -4.46 19.31 4.48
N VAL A 412 -5.74 19.00 4.28
CA VAL A 412 -6.27 18.53 3.00
C VAL A 412 -6.21 19.69 2.00
N LYS A 413 -5.80 19.40 0.77
CA LYS A 413 -5.82 20.35 -0.36
C LYS A 413 -6.68 19.75 -1.45
N GLU A 414 -7.70 20.47 -1.91
CA GLU A 414 -8.60 20.00 -2.97
C GLU A 414 -8.15 20.48 -4.35
N ILE A 415 -8.24 19.60 -5.34
CA ILE A 415 -8.07 19.91 -6.76
C ILE A 415 -9.44 20.26 -7.34
N THR A 416 -9.55 21.45 -7.93
CA THR A 416 -10.74 21.86 -8.68
C THR A 416 -10.45 21.85 -10.18
N ILE A 417 -11.32 21.22 -10.96
CA ILE A 417 -11.22 21.19 -12.43
C ILE A 417 -12.30 22.10 -13.01
N ASN A 418 -11.88 23.20 -13.66
CA ASN A 418 -12.78 24.17 -14.28
C ASN A 418 -12.96 23.88 -15.79
N ASN A 419 -14.17 24.10 -16.30
CA ASN A 419 -14.58 23.69 -17.66
C ASN A 419 -14.26 24.73 -18.77
N ASN A 420 -13.47 25.77 -18.48
CA ASN A 420 -13.49 27.01 -19.28
C ASN A 420 -12.59 27.08 -20.54
N ASP A 421 -11.74 26.09 -20.83
CA ASP A 421 -10.74 26.26 -21.91
C ASP A 421 -11.07 25.61 -23.26
N SER A 422 -12.36 25.41 -23.58
CA SER A 422 -12.77 24.95 -24.93
C SER A 422 -13.15 26.09 -25.89
N LYS A 423 -12.82 27.35 -25.59
CA LYS A 423 -12.97 28.47 -26.53
C LYS A 423 -11.77 29.44 -26.49
N GLY A 424 -10.78 29.25 -27.36
CA GLY A 424 -9.79 30.30 -27.62
C GLY A 424 -8.57 29.89 -28.44
N LYS A 425 -8.65 30.17 -29.75
CA LYS A 425 -7.59 30.53 -30.71
C LYS A 425 -6.13 30.12 -30.44
N GLY A 426 -5.56 29.46 -31.45
CA GLY A 426 -4.19 28.98 -31.46
C GLY A 426 -3.12 30.05 -31.28
N SER A 427 -2.04 29.61 -30.63
CA SER A 427 -0.68 30.16 -30.72
C SER A 427 0.28 29.10 -30.17
N SER A 428 1.26 28.74 -31.00
CA SER A 428 2.62 28.21 -30.72
C SER A 428 2.85 27.25 -29.54
N GLU A 429 3.49 26.13 -29.88
CA GLU A 429 4.19 25.19 -29.01
C GLU A 429 5.23 25.90 -28.13
N GLU A 430 4.85 26.33 -26.92
CA GLU A 430 5.76 26.51 -25.77
C GLU A 430 4.90 26.70 -24.51
N GLU A 431 5.13 25.85 -23.51
CA GLU A 431 4.52 25.86 -22.17
C GLU A 431 2.97 25.77 -22.07
N ARG A 432 2.40 24.57 -22.21
CA ARG A 432 1.14 24.24 -21.49
C ARG A 432 1.46 24.09 -20.00
N LYS A 433 1.29 25.16 -19.23
CA LYS A 433 1.16 25.06 -17.77
C LYS A 433 -0.21 24.45 -17.46
N GLU A 434 -0.21 23.36 -16.70
CA GLU A 434 -1.42 22.79 -16.11
C GLU A 434 -1.99 23.82 -15.11
N ASP A 435 -3.02 24.57 -15.50
CA ASP A 435 -3.76 25.45 -14.58
C ASP A 435 -4.67 24.60 -13.68
N ILE A 436 -4.04 23.93 -12.71
CA ILE A 436 -4.72 23.26 -11.59
C ILE A 436 -4.83 24.28 -10.45
N ASP A 437 -6.05 24.71 -10.14
CA ASP A 437 -6.28 25.59 -8.98
C ASP A 437 -6.35 24.75 -7.69
N TYR A 438 -5.53 25.14 -6.71
CA TYR A 438 -5.44 24.51 -5.41
C TYR A 438 -6.14 25.40 -4.38
N GLN A 439 -7.32 25.00 -3.92
CA GLN A 439 -7.95 25.68 -2.79
C GLN A 439 -7.20 25.33 -1.50
N LYS A 440 -6.88 26.36 -0.69
CA LYS A 440 -6.12 26.27 0.56
C LYS A 440 -6.94 25.79 1.74
#